data_AF-A0A3D4AAQ6-F1
#
_entry.id   AF-A0A3D4AAQ6-F1
#
_cell.length_a   1.000
_cell.length_b   1.000
_cell.length_c   1.000
_cell.angle_alpha   90.00
_cell.angle_beta   90.00
_cell.angle_gamma   90.00
#
_symmetry.space_group_name_H-M   'P 1'
#
loop_
_entity.id
_entity.type
_entity.pdbx_description
1 polymer ?
#
loop_
_entity_poly.entity_id
_entity_poly.type
_entity_poly.pdbx_seq_one_letter_code
_entity_poly.pdbx_strand_id
1 'polypeptide(L)' 'MISFSTCWNSGRHTAGDKMLREIVDLGFDHVELGHGIRISLIPGIQEMYDAGKIKFSSLHNFCPLPVEVLGASPD' A
#
# COMPACT_ATOMS: atom_id res chain seq x y z
N MET A 1 -0.48 -18.50 3.26
CA MET A 1 -0.99 -17.14 3.03
C MET A 1 -0.13 -16.52 1.95
N ILE A 2 -0.71 -16.10 0.83
CA ILE A 2 0.01 -15.41 -0.25
C ILE A 2 -0.31 -13.94 -0.12
N SER A 3 0.72 -13.09 -0.12
CA SER A 3 0.58 -11.64 0.00
C SER A 3 1.05 -10.96 -1.27
N PHE A 4 0.40 -9.86 -1.65
CA PHE A 4 0.75 -9.07 -2.82
C PHE A 4 1.37 -7.74 -2.40
N SER A 5 2.54 -7.41 -2.93
CA SER A 5 3.23 -6.14 -2.62
C SER A 5 2.56 -4.96 -3.30
N THR A 6 2.56 -3.78 -2.68
CA THR A 6 2.17 -2.51 -3.33
C THR A 6 3.33 -1.84 -4.11
N CYS A 7 4.52 -2.44 -4.15
CA CYS A 7 5.69 -1.86 -4.83
C CYS A 7 5.41 -1.54 -6.32
N TRP A 8 4.70 -2.44 -7.02
CA TRP A 8 4.41 -2.30 -8.45
C TRP A 8 3.39 -1.20 -8.81
N ASN A 9 2.46 -0.86 -7.91
CA ASN A 9 1.36 0.05 -8.23
C ASN A 9 1.34 1.35 -7.43
N SER A 10 1.93 1.40 -6.23
CA SER A 10 1.85 2.57 -5.34
C SER A 10 2.26 3.89 -6.02
N GLY A 11 3.26 3.87 -6.91
CA GLY A 11 3.69 5.06 -7.66
C GLY A 11 2.69 5.61 -8.67
N ARG A 12 1.68 4.82 -9.08
CA ARG A 12 0.65 5.21 -10.07
C ARG A 12 -0.60 5.82 -9.44
N HIS A 13 -0.72 5.80 -8.12
CA HIS A 13 -1.93 6.22 -7.41
C HIS A 13 -1.71 7.44 -6.51
N THR A 14 -2.77 8.22 -6.37
CA THR A 14 -2.88 9.33 -5.40
C THR A 14 -3.82 9.01 -4.24
N ALA A 15 -4.58 7.92 -4.33
CA ALA A 15 -5.53 7.46 -3.33
C ALA A 15 -5.31 5.97 -3.00
N GLY A 16 -5.21 5.66 -1.70
CA GLY A 16 -4.88 4.32 -1.22
C GLY A 16 -5.97 3.27 -1.46
N ASP A 17 -7.24 3.68 -1.46
CA ASP A 17 -8.38 2.80 -1.72
C ASP A 17 -8.36 2.28 -3.17
N LYS A 18 -8.02 3.14 -4.13
CA LYS A 18 -7.87 2.76 -5.55
C LYS A 18 -6.67 1.85 -5.76
N MET A 19 -5.54 2.15 -5.10
CA MET A 19 -4.34 1.31 -5.14
C MET A 19 -4.63 -0.11 -4.65
N LEU A 20 -5.28 -0.24 -3.49
CA LEU A 20 -5.59 -1.56 -2.91
C LEU A 20 -6.70 -2.28 -3.66
N ARG A 21 -7.64 -1.55 -4.28
CA ARG A 21 -8.70 -2.17 -5.07
C ARG A 21 -8.16 -2.99 -6.24
N GLU A 22 -7.11 -2.53 -6.92
CA GLU A 22 -6.46 -3.34 -7.97
C GLU A 22 -6.00 -4.71 -7.43
N ILE A 23 -5.43 -4.75 -6.23
CA ILE A 23 -4.96 -5.99 -5.60
C ILE A 23 -6.14 -6.89 -5.18
N VAL A 24 -7.21 -6.28 -4.64
CA VAL A 24 -8.44 -7.00 -4.28
C VAL A 24 -9.13 -7.59 -5.50
N ASP A 25 -9.20 -6.83 -6.60
CA ASP A 25 -9.82 -7.27 -7.87
C ASP A 25 -9.02 -8.42 -8.53
N LEU A 26 -7.73 -8.55 -8.21
CA LEU A 26 -6.90 -9.71 -8.57
C LEU A 26 -7.14 -10.95 -7.67
N GLY A 27 -7.97 -10.83 -6.63
CA GLY A 27 -8.35 -11.92 -5.74
C GLY A 27 -7.48 -12.05 -4.48
N PHE A 28 -6.66 -11.04 -4.15
CA PHE A 28 -5.82 -11.07 -2.95
C PHE A 28 -6.45 -10.26 -1.81
N ASP A 29 -6.47 -10.84 -0.61
CA ASP A 29 -6.92 -10.20 0.62
C ASP A 29 -5.77 -9.90 1.60
N HIS A 30 -4.55 -10.36 1.31
CA HIS A 30 -3.35 -10.06 2.08
C HIS A 30 -2.38 -9.21 1.26
N VAL A 31 -1.91 -8.12 1.88
CA VAL A 31 -1.12 -7.08 1.22
C VAL A 31 0.15 -6.77 2.03
N GLU A 32 1.24 -6.54 1.32
CA GLU A 32 2.47 -5.95 1.85
C GLU A 32 2.55 -4.48 1.42
N LEU A 33 2.75 -3.57 2.39
CA LEU A 33 2.92 -2.15 2.11
C LEU A 33 4.40 -1.83 1.84
N GLY A 34 4.72 -1.65 0.56
CA GLY A 34 6.08 -1.42 0.08
C GLY A 34 6.65 -0.03 0.40
N HIS A 35 7.92 0.14 0.07
CA HIS A 35 8.70 1.36 0.34
C HIS A 35 8.18 2.62 -0.39
N GLY A 36 7.30 2.48 -1.38
CA GLY A 36 6.70 3.60 -2.12
C GLY A 36 5.47 4.22 -1.48
N ILE A 37 5.03 3.73 -0.31
CA ILE A 37 3.81 4.22 0.34
C ILE A 37 4.00 5.63 0.90
N ARG A 38 3.28 6.60 0.31
CA ARG A 38 3.28 8.00 0.72
C ARG A 38 2.17 8.27 1.73
N ILE A 39 2.36 9.29 2.57
CA ILE A 39 1.35 9.70 3.57
C ILE A 39 -0.03 9.98 2.96
N SER A 40 -0.08 10.47 1.71
CA SER A 40 -1.32 10.75 0.98
C SER A 40 -2.17 9.51 0.69
N LEU A 41 -1.57 8.31 0.69
CA LEU A 41 -2.27 7.05 0.44
C LEU A 41 -2.91 6.48 1.72
N ILE A 42 -2.40 6.87 2.91
CA ILE A 42 -2.81 6.29 4.19
C ILE A 42 -4.32 6.39 4.46
N PRO A 43 -5.03 7.50 4.17
CA PRO A 43 -6.47 7.56 4.42
C PRO A 43 -7.26 6.45 3.71
N GLY A 44 -6.98 6.21 2.42
CA GLY A 44 -7.65 5.15 1.66
C GLY A 44 -7.16 3.74 2.03
N ILE A 45 -5.91 3.60 2.47
CA ILE A 45 -5.38 2.34 3.02
C ILE A 45 -6.14 1.96 4.30
N GLN A 46 -6.33 2.93 5.21
CA GLN A 46 -7.06 2.74 6.46
C GLN A 46 -8.53 2.40 6.20
N GLU A 47 -9.18 3.09 5.26
CA GLU A 47 -10.57 2.79 4.87
C GLU A 47 -10.75 1.33 4.44
N MET A 48 -9.86 0.81 3.59
CA MET A 48 -9.93 -0.56 3.10
C MET A 48 -9.66 -1.60 4.20
N TYR A 49 -8.79 -1.28 5.15
CA TYR A 49 -8.51 -2.12 6.32
C TYR A 49 -9.71 -2.15 7.28
N ASP A 50 -10.26 -0.98 7.64
CA ASP A 50 -11.39 -0.85 8.55
C ASP A 50 -12.65 -1.52 7.96
N ALA A 51 -12.82 -1.48 6.64
CA ALA A 51 -13.88 -2.19 5.92
C ALA A 51 -13.65 -3.72 5.81
N GLY A 52 -12.54 -4.23 6.34
CA GLY A 52 -12.19 -5.66 6.29
C GLY A 52 -11.90 -6.20 4.90
N LYS A 53 -11.59 -5.33 3.92
CA LYS A 53 -11.33 -5.73 2.53
C LYS A 53 -9.93 -6.29 2.33
N ILE A 54 -9.01 -5.94 3.21
CA ILE A 54 -7.60 -6.36 3.16
C ILE A 54 -7.06 -6.61 4.57
N LYS A 55 -5.97 -7.36 4.63
CA LYS A 55 -5.15 -7.63 5.81
C LYS A 55 -3.69 -7.37 5.48
N PHE A 56 -2.95 -6.79 6.41
CA PHE A 56 -1.52 -6.54 6.19
C PHE A 56 -0.69 -7.71 6.70
N SER A 57 0.18 -8.23 5.84
CA SER A 57 1.13 -9.29 6.22
C SER A 57 2.47 -8.72 6.69
N SER A 58 2.86 -7.55 6.16
CA SER A 58 4.17 -6.95 6.36
C SER A 58 4.19 -5.50 5.88
N LEU A 59 5.17 -4.74 6.37
CA LEU A 59 5.48 -3.38 5.97
C LEU A 59 6.96 -3.29 5.60
N HIS A 60 7.29 -2.61 4.51
CA HIS A 60 8.67 -2.27 4.17
C HIS A 60 9.03 -0.92 4.79
N ASN A 61 9.94 -0.93 5.77
CA ASN A 61 10.31 0.31 6.48
C ASN A 61 11.13 1.24 5.56
N PHE A 62 10.85 2.54 5.49
CA PHE A 62 9.86 3.32 6.24
C PHE A 62 8.46 3.34 5.58
N CYS A 63 7.42 3.01 6.34
CA CYS A 63 6.02 3.00 5.86
C CYS A 63 5.08 3.71 6.86
N PRO A 64 4.44 4.84 6.48
CA PRO A 64 4.64 5.56 5.23
C PRO A 64 6.04 6.20 5.15
N LEU A 65 6.47 6.55 3.94
CA LEU A 65 7.64 7.38 3.71
C LEU A 65 7.50 8.71 4.48
N PRO A 66 8.59 9.18 5.14
CA PRO A 66 8.64 10.52 5.71
C PRO A 66 8.32 11.58 4.65
N VAL A 67 7.71 12.69 5.07
CA VAL A 67 7.22 13.74 4.15
C VAL A 67 8.37 14.39 3.38
N GLU A 68 9.56 14.41 3.96
CA GLU A 68 10.79 14.97 3.39
C GLU A 68 11.41 14.06 2.31
N VAL A 69 10.94 12.82 2.19
CA VAL A 69 11.48 11.82 1.27
C VAL A 69 10.61 11.73 0.01
N LEU A 70 11.18 12.14 -1.13
CA LEU A 70 10.45 12.21 -2.41
C LEU A 70 10.33 10.87 -3.16
N GLY A 71 11.05 9.85 -2.71
CA GLY A 71 11.09 8.52 -3.33
C GLY A 71 11.83 7.51 -2.45
N ALA A 72 11.68 6.23 -2.72
CA ALA A 72 12.37 5.20 -1.97
C ALA A 72 13.85 5.09 -2.32
N SER A 73 14.65 4.46 -1.45
CA SER A 73 16.07 4.22 -1.69
C SER A 73 16.57 3.02 -0.87
N PRO A 74 17.28 2.04 -1.48
CA PRO A 74 17.47 1.87 -2.93
C PRO A 74 16.17 1.45 -3.64
N ASP A 75 16.11 1.68 -4.95
CA ASP A 75 15.04 1.17 -5.84
C ASP A 75 15.38 -0.24 -6.36
#